data_AF-A0A960DXR9-F1
#
_entry.id   AF-A0A960DXR9-F1
#
_cell.length_a   1.000
_cell.length_b   1.000
_cell.length_c   1.000
_cell.angle_alpha   90.00
_cell.angle_beta   90.00
_cell.angle_gamma   90.00
#
_symmetry.space_group_name_H-M   'P 1'
#
loop_
_entity.id
_entity.type
_entity.pdbx_description
1 polymer ?
#
loop_
_entity_poly.entity_id
_entity_poly.type
_entity_poly.pdbx_seq_one_letter_code
_entity_poly.pdbx_strand_id
1 'polypeptide(L)'
;VADYEGAGRMVAQAVDTYGKLDVLVNNAGIVRDSAIWNMSEGDFDAVINVHVKGTWAPCHHAARHWRDRSKAGETLTGRVINTTSGAGLVGNFGQSNYATAKAGIAGMTQTLSLELYKLGITVNCVGPAAATRITGTMPGAPEVIEADEVPEDEWNRMDPSVSSPLVAWLASDESQHVTGQIIRAVAENIILMKGWADGPTINNKGRRWDATKLGTQLATDVFFTRAPGLRY
;
A
#
# COMPACT_ATOMS: atom_id res chain seq x y z
N VAL A 1 1.66 13.94 -6.47
CA VAL A 1 0.78 14.95 -7.10
C VAL A 1 -0.66 14.56 -6.80
N ALA A 2 -1.45 15.39 -6.12
CA ALA A 2 -2.84 15.05 -5.74
C ALA A 2 -3.91 15.65 -6.69
N ASP A 3 -3.49 16.57 -7.57
CA ASP A 3 -4.32 17.13 -8.64
C ASP A 3 -4.38 16.15 -9.83
N TYR A 4 -5.57 15.95 -10.39
CA TYR A 4 -5.78 15.01 -11.49
C TYR A 4 -5.05 15.49 -12.75
N GLU A 5 -5.25 16.74 -13.14
CA GLU A 5 -4.60 17.33 -14.31
C GLU A 5 -3.07 17.39 -14.14
N GLY A 6 -2.60 17.69 -12.92
CA GLY A 6 -1.20 17.65 -12.57
C GLY A 6 -0.56 16.27 -12.74
N ALA A 7 -1.28 15.20 -12.39
CA ALA A 7 -0.81 13.84 -12.62
C ALA A 7 -0.71 13.53 -14.12
N GLY A 8 -1.67 14.00 -14.92
CA GLY A 8 -1.61 13.92 -16.39
C GLY A 8 -0.40 14.64 -16.96
N ARG A 9 -0.14 15.87 -16.52
CA ARG A 9 1.05 16.64 -16.94
C ARG A 9 2.36 15.95 -16.55
N MET A 10 2.43 15.36 -15.36
CA MET A 10 3.61 14.61 -14.90
C MET A 10 3.91 13.40 -15.79
N VAL A 11 2.88 12.63 -16.17
CA VAL A 11 3.03 11.49 -17.10
C VAL A 11 3.41 11.97 -18.50
N ALA A 12 2.75 13.01 -19.01
CA ALA A 12 3.07 13.59 -20.32
C ALA A 12 4.53 14.07 -20.38
N GLN A 13 5.00 14.78 -19.34
CA GLN A 13 6.37 15.25 -19.26
C GLN A 13 7.39 14.11 -19.37
N ALA A 14 7.16 12.98 -18.70
CA ALA A 14 8.06 11.82 -18.80
C ALA A 14 8.13 11.28 -20.24
N VAL A 15 6.98 11.17 -20.90
CA VAL A 15 6.89 10.72 -22.30
C VAL A 15 7.53 11.72 -23.26
N ASP A 16 7.26 13.01 -23.10
CA ASP A 16 7.81 14.07 -23.97
C ASP A 16 9.34 14.17 -23.84
N THR A 17 9.86 13.95 -22.63
CA THR A 17 11.31 14.07 -22.35
C THR A 17 12.08 12.82 -22.75
N TYR A 18 11.54 11.63 -22.45
CA TYR A 18 12.27 10.36 -22.56
C TYR A 18 11.70 9.42 -23.64
N GLY A 19 10.66 9.85 -24.36
CA GLY A 19 9.98 9.09 -25.42
C GLY A 19 8.98 8.04 -24.90
N LYS A 20 9.02 7.69 -23.61
CA LYS A 20 8.17 6.66 -23.01
C LYS A 20 8.07 6.80 -21.49
N LEU A 21 7.09 6.12 -20.91
CA LEU A 21 7.01 5.84 -19.49
C LEU A 21 7.16 4.33 -19.25
N ASP A 22 8.19 3.92 -18.53
CA ASP A 22 8.42 2.51 -18.15
C ASP A 22 7.99 2.23 -16.71
N VAL A 23 8.37 3.10 -15.77
CA VAL A 23 8.19 2.86 -14.33
C VAL A 23 7.47 4.05 -13.69
N LEU A 24 6.45 3.76 -12.89
CA LEU A 24 5.75 4.70 -12.03
C LEU A 24 5.93 4.30 -10.57
N VAL A 25 6.50 5.19 -9.74
CA VAL A 25 6.62 4.99 -8.29
C VAL A 25 5.75 6.01 -7.56
N ASN A 26 4.69 5.54 -6.90
CA ASN A 26 3.79 6.39 -6.11
C ASN A 26 4.22 6.42 -4.65
N ASN A 27 5.07 7.41 -4.32
CA ASN A 27 5.64 7.57 -2.98
C ASN A 27 5.12 8.79 -2.20
N ALA A 28 4.62 9.83 -2.88
CA ALA A 28 4.25 11.10 -2.24
C ALA A 28 3.22 10.89 -1.11
N GLY A 29 3.41 11.60 0.01
CA GLY A 29 2.58 11.41 1.21
C GLY A 29 2.72 12.53 2.24
N ILE A 30 1.70 12.67 3.09
CA ILE A 30 1.69 13.52 4.28
C ILE A 30 1.11 12.76 5.48
N VAL A 31 1.34 13.25 6.70
CA VAL A 31 0.70 12.73 7.93
C VAL A 31 -0.05 13.85 8.65
N ARG A 32 -1.17 13.51 9.28
CA ARG A 32 -2.01 14.40 10.11
C ARG A 32 -2.62 13.54 11.21
N ASP A 33 -1.77 13.19 12.16
CA ASP A 33 -2.09 12.17 13.15
C ASP A 33 -2.91 12.77 14.28
N SER A 34 -4.03 12.12 14.59
CA SER A 34 -4.90 12.47 15.70
C SER A 34 -5.78 11.26 16.00
N ALA A 35 -6.11 11.03 17.27
CA ALA A 35 -7.16 10.07 17.59
C ALA A 35 -8.48 10.52 16.92
N ILE A 36 -9.33 9.58 16.52
CA ILE A 36 -10.50 9.88 15.68
C ILE A 36 -11.43 10.94 16.30
N TRP A 37 -11.53 11.02 17.63
CA TRP A 37 -12.34 12.01 18.34
C TRP A 37 -11.76 13.44 18.32
N ASN A 38 -10.47 13.59 17.97
CA ASN A 38 -9.77 14.86 17.85
C ASN A 38 -9.37 15.19 16.40
N MET A 39 -9.68 14.31 15.44
CA MET A 39 -9.28 14.49 14.03
C MET A 39 -10.24 15.44 13.33
N SER A 40 -9.71 16.48 12.68
CA SER A 40 -10.52 17.37 11.85
C SER A 40 -10.87 16.70 10.52
N GLU A 41 -12.00 17.06 9.93
CA GLU A 41 -12.38 16.62 8.58
C GLU A 41 -11.32 17.01 7.54
N GLY A 42 -10.80 18.24 7.62
CA GLY A 42 -9.76 18.72 6.71
C GLY A 42 -8.46 17.93 6.78
N ASP A 43 -8.06 17.45 7.97
CA ASP A 43 -6.90 16.57 8.13
C ASP A 43 -7.14 15.18 7.54
N PHE A 44 -8.34 14.65 7.69
CA PHE A 44 -8.74 13.40 7.05
C PHE A 44 -8.68 13.53 5.53
N ASP A 45 -9.36 14.54 4.97
CA ASP A 45 -9.44 14.79 3.54
C ASP A 45 -8.07 15.04 2.91
N ALA A 46 -7.21 15.83 3.57
CA ALA A 46 -5.87 16.10 3.07
C ALA A 46 -5.06 14.81 2.90
N VAL A 47 -5.11 13.91 3.90
CA VAL A 47 -4.40 12.63 3.85
C VAL A 47 -4.99 11.72 2.78
N ILE A 48 -6.32 11.59 2.69
CA ILE A 48 -6.96 10.77 1.65
C ILE A 48 -6.63 11.31 0.25
N ASN A 49 -6.71 12.63 0.05
CA ASN A 49 -6.45 13.27 -1.24
C ASN A 49 -4.99 13.08 -1.68
N VAL A 50 -4.02 13.31 -0.78
CA VAL A 50 -2.59 13.15 -1.12
C VAL A 50 -2.24 11.68 -1.39
N HIS A 51 -2.69 10.76 -0.54
CA HIS A 51 -2.27 9.36 -0.65
C HIS A 51 -3.12 8.58 -1.65
N VAL A 52 -4.44 8.56 -1.48
CA VAL A 52 -5.33 7.70 -2.30
C VAL A 52 -5.49 8.31 -3.68
N LYS A 53 -5.97 9.55 -3.78
CA LYS A 53 -6.14 10.21 -5.09
C LYS A 53 -4.79 10.47 -5.76
N GLY A 54 -3.77 10.86 -4.99
CA GLY A 54 -2.42 11.07 -5.51
C GLY A 54 -1.68 9.80 -5.94
N THR A 55 -2.14 8.61 -5.54
CA THR A 55 -1.69 7.32 -6.13
C THR A 55 -2.54 6.95 -7.35
N TRP A 56 -3.86 7.10 -7.23
CA TRP A 56 -4.80 6.72 -8.28
C TRP A 56 -4.63 7.55 -9.57
N ALA A 57 -4.49 8.87 -9.46
CA ALA A 57 -4.44 9.74 -10.63
C ALA A 57 -3.21 9.47 -11.52
N PRO A 58 -1.96 9.38 -11.00
CA PRO A 58 -0.82 8.96 -11.82
C PRO A 58 -1.01 7.58 -12.46
N CYS A 59 -1.52 6.60 -11.70
CA CYS A 59 -1.84 5.27 -12.23
C CYS A 59 -2.83 5.34 -13.39
N HIS A 60 -3.89 6.15 -13.26
CA HIS A 60 -4.89 6.32 -14.31
C HIS A 60 -4.28 6.85 -15.61
N HIS A 61 -3.48 7.93 -15.53
CA HIS A 61 -2.87 8.52 -16.72
C HIS A 61 -1.81 7.59 -17.35
N ALA A 62 -0.99 6.93 -16.53
CA ALA A 62 -0.02 5.94 -16.99
C ALA A 62 -0.71 4.74 -17.67
N ALA A 63 -1.78 4.22 -17.08
CA ALA A 63 -2.57 3.13 -17.65
C ALA A 63 -3.19 3.49 -19.01
N ARG A 64 -3.70 4.72 -19.17
CA ARG A 64 -4.19 5.20 -20.47
C ARG A 64 -3.09 5.24 -21.52
N HIS A 65 -1.93 5.81 -21.18
CA HIS A 65 -0.77 5.85 -22.06
C HIS A 65 -0.35 4.44 -22.51
N TRP A 66 -0.18 3.51 -21.57
CA TRP A 66 0.17 2.12 -21.89
C TRP A 66 -0.90 1.41 -22.72
N ARG A 67 -2.18 1.61 -22.40
CA ARG A 67 -3.27 1.01 -23.17
C ARG A 67 -3.25 1.46 -24.63
N ASP A 68 -3.01 2.74 -24.89
CA ASP A 68 -2.98 3.27 -26.25
C ASP A 68 -1.77 2.75 -27.05
N ARG A 69 -0.60 2.61 -26.42
CA ARG A 69 0.59 1.97 -27.02
C ARG A 69 0.37 0.48 -27.30
N SER A 70 -0.26 -0.24 -26.38
CA SER A 70 -0.60 -1.66 -26.58
C SER A 70 -1.57 -1.83 -27.78
N LYS A 71 -2.55 -0.94 -27.96
CA LYS A 71 -3.42 -0.93 -29.15
C LYS A 71 -2.66 -0.64 -30.45
N ALA A 72 -1.58 0.14 -30.38
CA ALA A 72 -0.70 0.38 -31.51
C ALA A 72 0.21 -0.82 -31.84
N GLY A 73 0.10 -1.92 -31.09
CA GLY A 73 0.84 -3.17 -31.33
C GLY A 73 2.17 -3.27 -30.58
N GLU A 74 2.45 -2.35 -29.66
CA GLU A 74 3.66 -2.41 -28.85
C GLU A 74 3.57 -3.47 -27.74
N THR A 75 4.64 -4.24 -27.58
CA THR A 75 4.85 -5.09 -26.39
C THR A 75 5.42 -4.21 -25.27
N LEU A 76 4.76 -4.20 -24.12
CA LEU A 76 5.14 -3.34 -22.99
C LEU A 76 5.66 -4.17 -21.81
N THR A 77 6.56 -3.57 -21.03
CA THR A 77 7.14 -4.11 -19.80
C THR A 77 7.08 -3.08 -18.67
N GLY A 78 5.94 -2.40 -18.52
CA GLY A 78 5.82 -1.32 -17.55
C GLY A 78 5.70 -1.80 -16.10
N ARG A 79 5.98 -0.90 -15.15
CA ARG A 79 5.99 -1.17 -13.71
C ARG A 79 5.26 -0.08 -12.94
N VAL A 80 4.45 -0.50 -11.98
CA VAL A 80 3.87 0.38 -10.97
C VAL A 80 4.27 -0.12 -9.58
N ILE A 81 4.93 0.74 -8.82
CA ILE A 81 5.29 0.48 -7.43
C ILE A 81 4.57 1.52 -6.56
N ASN A 82 3.56 1.07 -5.81
CA ASN A 82 2.82 1.90 -4.88
C ASN A 82 3.41 1.80 -3.46
N THR A 83 3.17 2.79 -2.61
CA THR A 83 3.67 2.78 -1.23
C THR A 83 2.55 2.64 -0.20
N THR A 84 2.51 1.51 0.52
CA THR A 84 1.65 1.27 1.70
C THR A 84 2.43 1.52 3.01
N SER A 85 1.91 1.07 4.14
CA SER A 85 2.58 1.14 5.44
C SER A 85 2.04 0.04 6.36
N GLY A 86 2.81 -0.33 7.40
CA GLY A 86 2.30 -1.17 8.49
C GLY A 86 0.98 -0.63 9.06
N ALA A 87 0.83 0.69 9.17
CA ALA A 87 -0.42 1.31 9.63
C ALA A 87 -1.64 0.92 8.79
N GLY A 88 -1.49 0.78 7.47
CA GLY A 88 -2.59 0.33 6.59
C GLY A 88 -2.83 -1.17 6.59
N LEU A 89 -1.89 -1.95 7.07
CA LEU A 89 -1.96 -3.42 7.04
C LEU A 89 -2.45 -4.02 8.36
N VAL A 90 -2.09 -3.39 9.48
CA VAL A 90 -2.42 -3.88 10.83
C VAL A 90 -3.09 -2.81 11.71
N GLY A 91 -3.31 -1.61 11.19
CA GLY A 91 -3.79 -0.46 11.97
C GLY A 91 -2.67 0.25 12.73
N ASN A 92 -2.92 1.50 13.10
CA ASN A 92 -2.09 2.25 14.04
C ASN A 92 -2.96 3.28 14.79
N PHE A 93 -2.78 3.37 16.12
CA PHE A 93 -3.55 4.31 16.92
C PHE A 93 -3.24 5.75 16.51
N GLY A 94 -4.26 6.61 16.44
CA GLY A 94 -4.10 8.00 16.04
C GLY A 94 -3.94 8.23 14.52
N GLN A 95 -4.12 7.20 13.69
CA GLN A 95 -3.90 7.27 12.25
C GLN A 95 -5.10 6.78 11.43
N SER A 96 -6.34 7.03 11.85
CA SER A 96 -7.53 6.56 11.12
C SER A 96 -7.62 7.07 9.67
N ASN A 97 -7.04 8.23 9.35
CA ASN A 97 -6.88 8.73 7.99
C ASN A 97 -5.75 7.99 7.23
N TYR A 98 -4.54 7.97 7.78
CA TYR A 98 -3.35 7.42 7.13
C TYR A 98 -3.43 5.89 6.97
N ALA A 99 -3.87 5.17 8.00
CA ALA A 99 -4.11 3.73 7.95
C ALA A 99 -5.13 3.38 6.87
N THR A 100 -6.27 4.08 6.83
CA THR A 100 -7.28 3.91 5.78
C THR A 100 -6.70 4.17 4.39
N ALA A 101 -5.96 5.26 4.21
CA ALA A 101 -5.34 5.59 2.93
C ALA A 101 -4.36 4.50 2.46
N LYS A 102 -3.47 4.03 3.35
CA LYS A 102 -2.48 3.00 3.02
C LYS A 102 -3.09 1.62 2.80
N ALA A 103 -4.18 1.28 3.50
CA ALA A 103 -4.99 0.10 3.23
C ALA A 103 -5.65 0.18 1.84
N GLY A 104 -6.23 1.34 1.51
CA GLY A 104 -6.83 1.62 0.22
C GLY A 104 -5.84 1.50 -0.94
N ILE A 105 -4.59 1.94 -0.76
CA ILE A 105 -3.52 1.77 -1.74
C ILE A 105 -3.19 0.27 -1.94
N ALA A 106 -3.16 -0.54 -0.88
CA ALA A 106 -2.90 -1.97 -1.01
C ALA A 106 -4.02 -2.68 -1.81
N GLY A 107 -5.29 -2.36 -1.53
CA GLY A 107 -6.43 -2.85 -2.31
C GLY A 107 -6.38 -2.38 -3.77
N MET A 108 -6.05 -1.10 -3.99
CA MET A 108 -5.88 -0.53 -5.34
C MET A 108 -4.76 -1.24 -6.12
N THR A 109 -3.63 -1.55 -5.49
CA THR A 109 -2.56 -2.34 -6.11
C THR A 109 -3.07 -3.68 -6.61
N GLN A 110 -3.82 -4.41 -5.78
CA GLN A 110 -4.37 -5.71 -6.16
C GLN A 110 -5.32 -5.58 -7.35
N THR A 111 -6.24 -4.61 -7.33
CA THR A 111 -7.16 -4.38 -8.45
C THR A 111 -6.42 -3.99 -9.74
N LEU A 112 -5.52 -3.00 -9.68
CA LEU A 112 -4.76 -2.55 -10.84
C LEU A 112 -3.86 -3.64 -11.42
N SER A 113 -3.35 -4.54 -10.58
CA SER A 113 -2.57 -5.70 -11.05
C SER A 113 -3.37 -6.59 -11.99
N LEU A 114 -4.67 -6.76 -11.76
CA LEU A 114 -5.57 -7.56 -12.61
C LEU A 114 -5.94 -6.82 -13.89
N GLU A 115 -6.22 -5.52 -13.77
CA GLU A 115 -6.64 -4.68 -14.90
C GLU A 115 -5.53 -4.48 -15.94
N LEU A 116 -4.28 -4.35 -15.49
CA LEU A 116 -3.15 -3.99 -16.34
C LEU A 116 -2.28 -5.18 -16.76
N TYR A 117 -2.50 -6.37 -16.20
CA TYR A 117 -1.70 -7.57 -16.49
C TYR A 117 -1.63 -7.88 -18.00
N LYS A 118 -2.77 -7.82 -18.70
CA LYS A 118 -2.84 -8.11 -20.15
C LYS A 118 -2.10 -7.06 -21.01
N LEU A 119 -1.80 -5.90 -20.46
CA LEU A 119 -0.99 -4.87 -21.12
C LEU A 119 0.51 -5.09 -20.91
N GLY A 120 0.94 -6.11 -20.16
CA GLY A 120 2.35 -6.35 -19.83
C GLY A 120 2.86 -5.50 -18.66
N ILE A 121 1.96 -4.91 -17.88
CA ILE A 121 2.29 -4.04 -16.74
C ILE A 121 2.16 -4.82 -15.44
N THR A 122 3.16 -4.72 -14.57
CA THR A 122 3.07 -5.25 -13.20
C THR A 122 2.76 -4.14 -12.20
N VAL A 123 2.00 -4.46 -11.16
CA VAL A 123 1.60 -3.51 -10.11
C VAL A 123 1.83 -4.15 -8.76
N ASN A 124 2.77 -3.61 -7.98
CA ASN A 124 3.10 -4.11 -6.64
C ASN A 124 3.07 -2.97 -5.63
N CYS A 125 3.06 -3.30 -4.34
CA CYS A 125 3.07 -2.33 -3.26
C CYS A 125 4.16 -2.62 -2.24
N VAL A 126 4.91 -1.59 -1.86
CA VAL A 126 5.96 -1.66 -0.85
C VAL A 126 5.51 -0.94 0.42
N GLY A 127 5.65 -1.58 1.57
CA GLY A 127 5.42 -1.00 2.89
C GLY A 127 6.76 -0.82 3.62
N PRO A 128 7.44 0.33 3.48
CA PRO A 128 8.70 0.57 4.17
C PRO A 128 8.48 0.75 5.67
N ALA A 129 9.46 0.35 6.47
CA ALA A 129 9.61 0.78 7.86
C ALA A 129 11.03 1.31 8.05
N ALA A 130 11.16 2.62 7.91
CA ALA A 130 12.39 3.37 8.10
C ALA A 130 12.09 4.60 8.95
N ALA A 131 13.10 5.10 9.66
CA ALA A 131 13.04 6.40 10.33
C ALA A 131 13.21 7.45 9.23
N THR A 132 12.10 8.03 8.79
CA THR A 132 12.07 9.13 7.83
C THR A 132 11.68 10.41 8.55
N ARG A 133 11.90 11.56 7.92
CA ARG A 133 11.34 12.85 8.38
C ARG A 133 9.83 12.79 8.66
N ILE A 134 9.07 11.90 8.01
CA ILE A 134 7.65 11.67 8.29
C ILE A 134 7.47 10.95 9.64
N THR A 135 8.17 9.86 9.88
CA THR A 135 8.05 9.11 11.15
C THR A 135 8.70 9.84 12.33
N GLY A 136 9.72 10.68 12.09
CA GLY A 136 10.38 11.50 13.10
C GLY A 136 9.47 12.58 13.74
N THR A 137 8.32 12.87 13.13
CA THR A 137 7.30 13.77 13.73
C THR A 137 6.38 13.06 14.72
N MET A 138 6.47 11.73 14.83
CA MET A 138 5.63 10.96 15.74
C MET A 138 6.18 11.03 17.19
N PRO A 139 5.32 11.11 18.21
CA PRO A 139 5.77 11.07 19.61
C PRO A 139 6.55 9.79 19.93
N GLY A 140 7.77 9.93 20.46
CA GLY A 140 8.65 8.80 20.80
C GLY A 140 9.36 8.15 19.61
N ALA A 141 9.32 8.78 18.43
CA ALA A 141 10.10 8.31 17.28
C ALA A 141 11.61 8.38 17.55
N PRO A 142 12.38 7.41 17.04
CA PRO A 142 13.84 7.50 17.04
C PRO A 142 14.29 8.72 16.22
N GLU A 143 15.47 9.24 16.55
CA GLU A 143 16.11 10.29 15.78
C GLU A 143 16.25 9.87 14.31
N VAL A 144 15.90 10.78 13.40
CA VAL A 144 16.06 10.55 11.97
C VAL A 144 17.53 10.81 11.67
N ILE A 145 18.25 9.74 11.35
CA ILE A 145 19.63 9.79 10.87
C ILE A 145 19.55 9.63 9.35
N GLU A 146 20.01 10.63 8.61
CA GLU A 146 20.03 10.53 7.15
C GLU A 146 21.15 9.57 6.69
N ALA A 147 20.97 8.95 5.53
CA ALA A 147 21.86 7.86 5.08
C ALA A 147 23.32 8.31 4.90
N ASP A 148 23.55 9.59 4.57
CA ASP A 148 24.86 10.21 4.40
C ASP A 148 25.55 10.57 5.73
N GLU A 149 24.84 10.46 6.86
CA GLU A 149 25.36 10.68 8.21
C GLU A 149 25.84 9.38 8.88
N VAL A 150 25.56 8.22 8.27
CA VAL A 150 26.01 6.91 8.74
C VAL A 150 27.40 6.61 8.15
N PRO A 151 28.41 6.24 8.98
CA PRO A 151 29.71 5.82 8.47
C PRO A 151 29.61 4.68 7.45
N GLU A 152 30.48 4.68 6.42
CA GLU A 152 30.40 3.69 5.32
C GLU A 152 30.53 2.22 5.77
N ASP A 153 31.12 1.96 6.93
CA ASP A 153 31.29 0.63 7.53
C ASP A 153 30.19 0.27 8.55
N GLU A 154 29.23 1.16 8.79
CA GLU A 154 28.12 0.95 9.71
C GLU A 154 26.78 0.79 8.98
N TRP A 155 25.87 0.00 9.58
CA TRP A 155 24.53 -0.23 9.04
C TRP A 155 23.46 0.32 9.97
N ASN A 156 22.66 1.26 9.46
CA ASN A 156 21.48 1.76 10.15
C ASN A 156 20.23 0.98 9.71
N ARG A 157 19.68 0.18 10.62
CA ARG A 157 18.46 -0.61 10.39
C ARG A 157 17.23 0.23 10.05
N MET A 158 17.26 1.53 10.34
CA MET A 158 16.17 2.46 10.08
C MET A 158 16.46 3.41 8.91
N ASP A 159 17.52 3.18 8.14
CA ASP A 159 17.85 3.97 6.94
C ASP A 159 16.67 3.95 5.93
N PRO A 160 16.18 5.11 5.46
CA PRO A 160 15.20 5.21 4.38
C PRO A 160 15.55 4.39 3.12
N SER A 161 16.84 4.22 2.85
CA SER A 161 17.37 3.46 1.71
C SER A 161 17.08 1.96 1.78
N VAL A 162 16.72 1.42 2.95
CA VAL A 162 16.38 -0.01 3.16
C VAL A 162 15.37 -0.53 2.13
N SER A 163 14.42 0.30 1.72
CA SER A 163 13.39 -0.09 0.76
C SER A 163 13.80 0.08 -0.71
N SER A 164 14.81 0.90 -0.99
CA SER A 164 15.23 1.27 -2.35
C SER A 164 15.68 0.08 -3.19
N PRO A 165 16.48 -0.89 -2.69
CA PRO A 165 16.84 -2.07 -3.48
C PRO A 165 15.63 -2.89 -3.94
N LEU A 166 14.61 -3.07 -3.07
CA LEU A 166 13.39 -3.76 -3.44
C LEU A 166 12.61 -3.00 -4.53
N VAL A 167 12.49 -1.67 -4.39
CA VAL A 167 11.83 -0.83 -5.41
C VAL A 167 12.58 -0.90 -6.74
N ALA A 168 13.91 -0.81 -6.73
CA ALA A 168 14.73 -0.93 -7.93
C ALA A 168 14.61 -2.30 -8.59
N TRP A 169 14.58 -3.38 -7.81
CA TRP A 169 14.38 -4.73 -8.33
C TRP A 169 12.97 -4.90 -8.95
N LEU A 170 11.92 -4.42 -8.28
CA LEU A 170 10.56 -4.38 -8.82
C LEU A 170 10.41 -3.48 -10.05
N ALA A 171 11.33 -2.53 -10.25
CA ALA A 171 11.38 -1.69 -11.45
C ALA A 171 12.11 -2.36 -12.62
N SER A 172 12.79 -3.49 -12.39
CA SER A 172 13.61 -4.18 -13.39
C SER A 172 12.83 -5.15 -14.27
N ASP A 173 13.42 -5.54 -15.40
CA ASP A 173 12.87 -6.57 -16.29
C ASP A 173 12.77 -7.96 -15.62
N GLU A 174 13.67 -8.27 -14.68
CA GLU A 174 13.67 -9.56 -13.96
C GLU A 174 12.34 -9.79 -13.20
N SER A 175 11.74 -8.71 -12.70
CA SER A 175 10.49 -8.74 -11.92
C SER A 175 9.22 -8.85 -12.77
N GLN A 176 9.30 -9.04 -14.10
CA GLN A 176 8.13 -9.07 -15.00
C GLN A 176 7.05 -10.09 -14.61
N HIS A 177 7.44 -11.15 -13.90
CA HIS A 177 6.55 -12.22 -13.43
C HIS A 177 5.88 -11.92 -12.07
N VAL A 178 6.21 -10.79 -11.44
CA VAL A 178 5.75 -10.42 -10.09
C VAL A 178 4.73 -9.29 -10.19
N THR A 179 3.47 -9.57 -9.84
CA THR A 179 2.40 -8.56 -9.81
C THR A 179 1.41 -8.86 -8.69
N GLY A 180 0.70 -7.85 -8.21
CA GLY A 180 -0.32 -7.95 -7.15
C GLY A 180 0.25 -8.20 -5.75
N GLN A 181 1.56 -8.09 -5.56
CA GLN A 181 2.22 -8.40 -4.29
C GLN A 181 2.24 -7.17 -3.38
N ILE A 182 2.04 -7.42 -2.08
CA ILE A 182 2.21 -6.43 -1.01
C ILE A 182 3.40 -6.88 -0.17
N ILE A 183 4.48 -6.10 -0.17
CA ILE A 183 5.78 -6.52 0.39
C ILE A 183 6.24 -5.45 1.38
N ARG A 184 6.64 -5.85 2.58
CA ARG A 184 7.28 -4.94 3.53
C ARG A 184 8.80 -5.07 3.45
N ALA A 185 9.48 -3.93 3.46
CA ALA A 185 10.92 -3.85 3.64
C ALA A 185 11.19 -3.19 5.00
N VAL A 186 11.75 -3.94 5.93
CA VAL A 186 11.92 -3.55 7.34
C VAL A 186 13.30 -3.98 7.81
N ALA A 187 14.20 -3.01 8.01
CA ALA A 187 15.60 -3.29 8.28
C ALA A 187 16.16 -4.33 7.29
N GLU A 188 16.73 -5.44 7.76
CA GLU A 188 17.26 -6.52 6.94
C GLU A 188 16.21 -7.46 6.29
N ASN A 189 14.92 -7.25 6.54
CA ASN A 189 13.86 -8.20 6.19
C ASN A 189 13.01 -7.74 4.99
N ILE A 190 12.79 -8.68 4.06
CA ILE A 190 11.77 -8.59 3.01
C ILE A 190 10.63 -9.55 3.36
N ILE A 191 9.45 -9.00 3.63
CA ILE A 191 8.32 -9.74 4.19
C ILE A 191 7.15 -9.67 3.21
N LEU A 192 6.80 -10.81 2.62
CA LEU A 192 5.57 -10.92 1.82
C LEU A 192 4.35 -10.89 2.73
N MET A 193 3.45 -9.94 2.50
CA MET A 193 2.19 -9.85 3.22
C MET A 193 1.16 -10.79 2.59
N LYS A 194 0.53 -11.62 3.42
CA LYS A 194 -0.64 -12.40 3.01
C LYS A 194 -1.87 -11.49 3.00
N GLY A 195 -2.69 -11.61 1.96
CA GLY A 195 -3.99 -10.92 1.91
C GLY A 195 -4.97 -11.47 2.94
N TRP A 196 -6.16 -10.86 2.99
CA TRP A 196 -7.28 -11.40 3.75
C TRP A 196 -7.63 -12.80 3.25
N ALA A 197 -7.80 -13.73 4.18
CA ALA A 197 -8.15 -15.10 3.90
C ALA A 197 -9.30 -15.53 4.82
N ASP A 198 -10.09 -16.50 4.36
CA ASP A 198 -11.19 -17.05 5.15
C ASP A 198 -10.66 -17.64 6.47
N GLY A 199 -11.28 -17.21 7.57
CA GLY A 199 -11.02 -17.73 8.91
C GLY A 199 -11.97 -18.86 9.31
N PRO A 200 -12.09 -19.13 10.62
CA PRO A 200 -13.10 -20.04 11.15
C PRO A 200 -14.50 -19.72 10.62
N THR A 201 -15.17 -20.72 10.09
CA THR A 201 -16.46 -20.56 9.42
C THR A 201 -17.54 -21.43 10.09
N ILE A 202 -18.65 -20.81 10.48
CA ILE A 202 -19.83 -21.49 11.01
C ILE A 202 -20.95 -21.53 9.97
N ASN A 203 -21.72 -22.62 9.95
CA ASN A 203 -22.78 -22.86 8.97
C ASN A 203 -24.12 -23.15 9.68
N ASN A 204 -25.21 -22.49 9.26
CA ASN A 204 -26.55 -22.69 9.83
C ASN A 204 -27.44 -23.66 9.02
N LYS A 205 -26.81 -24.64 8.37
CA LYS A 205 -27.44 -25.77 7.67
C LYS A 205 -28.56 -25.34 6.71
N GLY A 206 -28.28 -24.32 5.89
CA GLY A 206 -29.24 -23.79 4.91
C GLY A 206 -30.36 -22.91 5.48
N ARG A 207 -30.30 -22.53 6.77
CA ARG A 207 -31.26 -21.63 7.39
C ARG A 207 -30.67 -20.23 7.61
N ARG A 208 -31.56 -19.22 7.69
CA ARG A 208 -31.20 -17.87 8.14
C ARG A 208 -30.80 -17.88 9.60
N TRP A 209 -29.77 -17.11 9.94
CA TRP A 209 -29.30 -16.95 11.31
C TRP A 209 -30.34 -16.23 12.19
N ASP A 210 -30.43 -16.67 13.44
CA ASP A 210 -31.15 -15.98 14.50
C ASP A 210 -30.13 -15.18 15.32
N ALA A 211 -30.26 -13.85 15.35
CA ALA A 211 -29.31 -12.96 16.02
C ALA A 211 -29.15 -13.28 17.51
N THR A 212 -30.20 -13.79 18.16
CA THR A 212 -30.17 -14.15 19.58
C THR A 212 -29.32 -15.40 19.88
N LYS A 213 -29.03 -16.21 18.85
CA LYS A 213 -28.25 -17.46 18.97
C LYS A 213 -26.80 -17.32 18.48
N LEU A 214 -26.49 -16.24 17.78
CA LEU A 214 -25.16 -16.01 17.23
C LEU A 214 -24.10 -15.81 18.32
N GLY A 215 -24.45 -15.15 19.42
CA GLY A 215 -23.47 -14.77 20.46
C GLY A 215 -22.64 -15.95 20.98
N THR A 216 -23.31 -17.02 21.41
CA THR A 216 -22.63 -18.23 21.92
C THR A 216 -21.77 -18.88 20.85
N GLN A 217 -22.29 -19.05 19.63
CA GLN A 217 -21.60 -19.75 18.57
C GLN A 217 -20.39 -18.98 18.03
N LEU A 218 -20.51 -17.65 17.90
CA LEU A 218 -19.39 -16.78 17.55
C LEU A 218 -18.30 -16.82 18.62
N ALA A 219 -18.69 -16.75 19.90
CA ALA A 219 -17.75 -16.75 21.01
C ALA A 219 -16.96 -18.07 21.12
N THR A 220 -17.56 -19.22 20.80
CA THR A 220 -16.88 -20.53 20.93
C THR A 220 -16.19 -20.98 19.67
N ASP A 221 -16.81 -20.78 18.49
CA ASP A 221 -16.42 -21.46 17.25
C ASP A 221 -15.70 -20.53 16.26
N VAL A 222 -15.77 -19.20 16.48
CA VAL A 222 -15.14 -18.19 15.59
C VAL A 222 -14.08 -17.38 16.30
N PHE A 223 -14.46 -16.69 17.39
CA PHE A 223 -13.55 -15.82 18.13
C PHE A 223 -12.77 -16.56 19.22
N PHE A 224 -13.20 -17.76 19.59
CA PHE A 224 -12.60 -18.57 20.66
C PHE A 224 -12.44 -17.82 21.99
N THR A 225 -13.29 -16.83 22.24
CA THR A 225 -13.33 -16.05 23.49
C THR A 225 -14.02 -16.79 24.64
N ARG A 226 -14.65 -17.95 24.35
CA ARG A 226 -15.21 -18.87 25.35
C ARG A 226 -14.83 -20.32 25.01
N ALA A 227 -14.69 -21.14 26.04
CA ALA A 227 -14.41 -22.57 25.86
C ALA A 227 -15.58 -23.28 25.15
N PRO A 228 -15.32 -24.17 24.17
CA PRO A 228 -16.37 -24.85 23.39
C PRO A 228 -17.36 -25.69 24.20
N GLY A 229 -17.00 -26.07 25.44
CA GLY A 229 -17.86 -26.84 26.36
C GLY A 229 -18.85 -26.02 27.19
N LEU A 230 -18.82 -24.68 27.12
CA LEU A 230 -19.67 -23.77 27.91
C LEU A 230 -20.83 -23.20 27.08
N ARG A 231 -21.52 -24.06 26.32
CA ARG A 231 -22.61 -23.65 25.41
C ARG A 231 -23.96 -23.41 26.11
N TYR A 232 -24.01 -23.61 27.42
CA TYR A 232 -25.20 -23.51 28.27
C TYR A 232 -25.19 -22.23 29.08
#